data_AF-A0A9E1WV66-F1
#
_entry.id   AF-A0A9E1WV66-F1
#
_cell.length_a   1.000
_cell.length_b   1.000
_cell.length_c   1.000
_cell.angle_alpha   90.00
_cell.angle_beta   90.00
_cell.angle_gamma   90.00
#
_symmetry.space_group_name_H-M   'P 1'
#
loop_
_entity.id
_entity.type
_entity.pdbx_description
1 polymer ?
#
loop_
_entity_poly.entity_id
_entity_poly.type
_entity_poly.pdbx_seq_one_letter_code
_entity_poly.pdbx_strand_id
1 'polypeptide(L)'
;MEYVEDIATLETLYGTPEIASLRKVADHLTPLYRTWIERSRFCVLTTVGPDGTDGSPRGDDGPVAMALDPKTLAMPDWRGNNRLDSLR
;
A
#
# COMPACT_ATOMS: atom_id res chain seq x y z
N MET A 1 1.18 -26.32 -19.19
CA MET A 1 1.30 -25.26 -18.18
C MET A 1 2.19 -25.84 -17.10
N GLU A 2 3.38 -25.27 -16.91
CA GLU A 2 4.29 -25.71 -15.84
C GLU A 2 3.98 -24.88 -14.59
N TYR A 3 3.82 -25.57 -13.46
CA TYR A 3 3.54 -24.94 -12.17
C TYR A 3 4.83 -24.88 -11.36
N VAL A 4 5.04 -23.76 -10.66
CA VAL A 4 6.14 -23.60 -9.70
C VAL A 4 5.63 -24.05 -8.33
N GLU A 5 6.20 -25.12 -7.79
CA GLU A 5 5.69 -25.74 -6.56
C GLU A 5 6.41 -25.29 -5.28
N ASP A 6 7.56 -24.61 -5.41
CA ASP A 6 8.35 -24.16 -4.27
C ASP A 6 9.09 -22.83 -4.54
N ILE A 7 9.52 -22.17 -3.46
CA ILE A 7 10.20 -20.87 -3.50
C ILE A 7 11.58 -20.98 -4.15
N ALA A 8 12.34 -22.06 -3.92
CA ALA A 8 13.68 -22.18 -4.47
C ALA A 8 13.63 -22.26 -6.00
N THR A 9 12.70 -23.04 -6.56
CA THR A 9 12.41 -23.10 -7.99
C THR A 9 12.01 -21.72 -8.52
N LEU A 10 11.12 -21.00 -7.83
CA LEU A 10 10.74 -19.63 -8.21
C LEU A 10 11.96 -18.71 -8.29
N GLU A 11 12.82 -18.72 -7.28
CA GLU A 11 14.00 -17.87 -7.20
C GLU A 11 14.98 -18.13 -8.36
N THR A 12 15.08 -19.38 -8.85
CA THR A 12 15.93 -19.68 -10.03
C THR A 12 15.44 -19.05 -11.32
N LEU A 13 14.14 -18.68 -11.40
CA LEU A 13 13.55 -18.06 -12.58
C LEU A 13 13.86 -16.56 -12.69
N TYR A 14 14.33 -15.93 -11.61
CA TYR A 14 14.57 -14.49 -11.55
C TYR A 14 16.05 -14.17 -11.33
N GLY A 15 16.48 -13.05 -11.91
CA GLY A 15 17.82 -12.49 -11.68
C GLY A 15 17.91 -11.61 -10.45
N THR A 16 19.11 -11.11 -10.16
CA THR A 16 19.33 -10.13 -9.09
C THR A 16 18.75 -8.76 -9.49
N PRO A 17 18.04 -8.04 -8.60
CA PRO A 17 17.54 -6.70 -8.90
C PRO A 17 18.64 -5.73 -9.30
N GLU A 18 18.41 -4.94 -10.35
CA GLU A 18 19.34 -3.89 -10.77
C GLU A 18 19.46 -2.76 -9.72
N ILE A 19 20.62 -2.08 -9.70
CA ILE A 19 20.91 -0.98 -8.77
C ILE A 19 19.84 0.11 -8.80
N ALA A 20 19.30 0.44 -9.98
CA ALA A 20 18.24 1.44 -10.12
C ALA A 20 16.95 1.04 -9.39
N SER A 21 16.60 -0.25 -9.40
CA SER A 21 15.43 -0.79 -8.70
C SER A 21 15.59 -0.74 -7.20
N LEU A 22 16.81 -0.87 -6.68
CA LEU A 22 17.11 -0.70 -5.27
C LEU A 22 17.14 0.78 -4.87
N ARG A 23 17.75 1.65 -5.69
CA ARG A 23 17.88 3.08 -5.41
C ARG A 23 16.56 3.85 -5.38
N LYS A 24 15.54 3.41 -6.11
CA LYS A 24 14.23 4.09 -6.17
C LYS A 24 13.35 3.85 -4.93
N VAL A 25 13.77 2.97 -4.01
CA VAL A 25 13.07 2.73 -2.75
C VAL A 25 13.23 3.97 -1.87
N ALA A 26 12.11 4.58 -1.49
CA ALA A 26 12.09 5.70 -0.55
C ALA A 26 11.38 5.26 0.74
N ASP A 27 11.98 5.58 1.88
CA ASP A 27 11.45 5.30 3.22
C ASP A 27 10.61 6.46 3.78
N HIS A 28 10.31 7.46 2.94
CA HIS A 28 9.55 8.66 3.26
C HIS A 28 8.84 9.18 2.01
N LEU A 29 7.85 10.04 2.24
CA LEU A 29 7.16 10.79 1.21
C LEU A 29 8.11 11.84 0.62
N THR A 30 8.50 11.62 -0.63
CA THR A 30 9.13 12.66 -1.43
C THR A 30 8.13 13.78 -1.72
N PRO A 31 8.57 14.99 -2.12
CA PRO A 31 7.66 16.06 -2.51
C PRO A 31 6.67 15.65 -3.61
N LEU A 32 7.11 14.77 -4.53
CA LEU A 32 6.24 14.24 -5.59
C LEU A 32 5.19 13.26 -5.04
N TYR A 33 5.57 12.37 -4.12
CA TYR A 33 4.63 11.44 -3.48
C TYR A 33 3.58 12.19 -2.66
N ARG A 34 4.00 13.22 -1.92
CA ARG A 34 3.10 14.11 -1.20
C ARG A 34 2.08 14.74 -2.15
N THR A 35 2.54 15.34 -3.25
CA THR A 35 1.68 15.97 -4.25
C THR A 35 0.68 14.97 -4.86
N TRP A 36 1.10 13.73 -5.09
CA TRP A 36 0.24 12.68 -5.61
C TRP A 36 -0.86 12.28 -4.62
N ILE A 37 -0.49 12.02 -3.37
CA ILE A 37 -1.42 11.64 -2.30
C ILE A 37 -2.43 12.77 -2.05
N GLU A 38 -1.99 14.01 -1.97
CA GLU A 38 -2.85 15.19 -1.74
C GLU A 38 -3.86 15.45 -2.87
N ARG A 39 -3.71 14.79 -4.02
CA ARG A 39 -4.67 14.83 -5.14
C ARG A 39 -5.50 13.56 -5.27
N SER A 40 -5.13 12.50 -4.55
CA SER A 40 -5.77 11.19 -4.65
C SER A 40 -7.04 11.18 -3.79
N ARG A 41 -8.19 10.93 -4.41
CA ARG A 41 -9.50 10.87 -3.73
C ARG A 41 -9.93 9.46 -3.32
N PHE A 42 -9.11 8.47 -3.64
CA PHE A 42 -9.40 7.06 -3.43
C PHE A 42 -8.12 6.28 -3.12
N CYS A 43 -8.21 5.32 -2.21
CA CYS A 43 -7.19 4.29 -2.02
C CYS A 43 -7.84 2.97 -1.60
N VAL A 44 -7.06 1.89 -1.64
CA VAL A 44 -7.43 0.63 -1.00
C VAL A 44 -6.48 0.43 0.17
N LEU A 45 -7.02 0.43 1.39
CA LEU A 45 -6.27 0.06 2.59
C LEU A 45 -6.26 -1.46 2.68
N THR A 46 -5.07 -2.05 2.54
CA THR A 46 -4.88 -3.49 2.68
C THR A 46 -4.25 -3.80 4.03
N THR A 47 -4.91 -4.66 4.81
CA THR A 47 -4.43 -5.15 6.12
C THR A 47 -4.41 -6.66 6.14
N VAL A 48 -3.54 -7.23 6.98
CA VAL A 48 -3.40 -8.68 7.15
C VAL A 48 -3.79 -9.03 8.58
N GLY A 49 -4.80 -9.89 8.73
CA GLY A 49 -5.28 -10.40 10.00
C GLY A 49 -5.30 -11.95 10.05
N PRO A 50 -5.84 -12.54 11.12
CA PRO A 50 -5.89 -13.99 11.30
C PRO A 50 -6.61 -14.76 10.18
N ASP A 51 -7.60 -14.13 9.54
CA ASP A 51 -8.41 -14.72 8.48
C ASP A 51 -7.86 -14.43 7.07
N GLY A 52 -6.70 -13.77 6.97
CA GLY A 52 -6.03 -13.47 5.70
C GLY A 52 -5.91 -11.97 5.41
N THR A 53 -5.88 -11.64 4.12
CA THR A 53 -5.70 -10.27 3.62
C THR A 53 -7.04 -9.65 3.24
N ASP A 54 -7.38 -8.50 3.80
CA ASP A 54 -8.56 -7.71 3.44
C ASP A 54 -8.15 -6.43 2.69
N GLY A 55 -8.96 -6.03 1.71
CA GLY A 55 -8.77 -4.81 0.94
C GLY A 55 -9.98 -3.90 1.08
N SER A 56 -9.86 -2.87 1.90
CA SER A 56 -10.94 -1.93 2.18
C SER A 56 -10.83 -0.67 1.31
N PRO A 57 -11.78 -0.42 0.39
CA PRO A 57 -11.80 0.81 -0.40
C PRO A 57 -12.11 2.02 0.50
N ARG A 58 -11.33 3.10 0.33
CA ARG A 58 -11.42 4.34 1.10
C ARG A 58 -11.47 5.54 0.15
N GLY A 59 -12.26 6.56 0.47
CA GLY A 59 -12.39 7.76 -0.36
C GLY A 59 -13.72 8.48 -0.14
N ASP A 60 -13.75 9.76 -0.49
CA ASP A 60 -14.91 10.67 -0.39
C ASP A 60 -14.64 11.95 -1.21
N ASP A 61 -15.37 13.03 -0.97
CA ASP A 61 -15.05 14.34 -1.52
C ASP A 61 -13.75 14.90 -0.89
N GLY A 62 -12.74 15.08 -1.75
CA GLY A 62 -11.42 15.55 -1.35
C GLY A 62 -10.38 14.42 -1.23
N PRO A 63 -9.18 14.72 -0.71
CA PRO A 63 -8.08 13.76 -0.63
C PRO A 63 -8.38 12.63 0.38
N VAL A 64 -8.05 11.39 0.01
CA VAL A 64 -8.25 10.20 0.85
C VAL A 64 -7.29 10.15 2.04
N ALA A 65 -6.15 10.82 1.95
CA ALA A 65 -5.19 10.92 3.04
C ALA A 65 -4.47 12.26 3.00
N MET A 66 -4.03 12.72 4.17
CA MET A 66 -3.26 13.94 4.37
C MET A 66 -1.85 13.59 4.85
N ALA A 67 -0.85 14.15 4.19
CA ALA A 67 0.54 14.05 4.65
C ALA A 67 0.80 15.07 5.77
N LEU A 68 0.91 14.57 7.00
CA LEU A 68 1.25 15.37 8.17
C LEU A 68 2.73 15.76 8.15
N ASP A 69 3.59 14.82 7.78
CA ASP A 69 5.04 14.99 7.64
C ASP A 69 5.59 13.94 6.65
N PRO A 70 6.90 13.92 6.34
CA PRO A 70 7.46 12.95 5.39
C PRO A 70 7.28 11.46 5.75
N LYS A 71 6.96 11.11 7.00
CA LYS A 71 6.78 9.72 7.45
C LYS A 71 5.41 9.44 8.05
N THR A 72 4.51 10.41 8.12
CA THR A 72 3.19 10.25 8.73
C THR A 72 2.07 10.67 7.78
N LEU A 73 1.14 9.74 7.55
CA LEU A 73 -0.13 9.99 6.86
C LEU A 73 -1.28 9.93 7.87
N ALA A 74 -2.23 10.86 7.74
CA ALA A 74 -3.53 10.80 8.39
C ALA A 74 -4.59 10.42 7.35
N MET A 75 -5.32 9.35 7.61
CA MET A 75 -6.48 8.95 6.82
C MET A 75 -7.71 9.04 7.72
N PRO A 76 -8.77 9.77 7.32
CA PRO A 76 -9.99 9.83 8.12
C PRO A 76 -10.67 8.46 8.15
N ASP A 77 -11.44 8.21 9.21
CA ASP A 77 -12.35 7.09 9.26
C ASP A 77 -13.72 7.53 8.76
N TRP A 78 -14.20 6.88 7.70
CA TRP A 78 -15.49 7.19 7.09
C TRP A 78 -16.59 6.36 7.74
N ARG A 79 -17.78 6.97 7.84
CA ARG A 79 -18.97 6.23 8.26
C ARG A 79 -19.25 5.09 7.27
N GLY A 80 -19.38 3.88 7.81
CA GLY A 80 -19.64 2.69 7.03
C GLY A 80 -20.44 1.65 7.82
N ASN A 81 -20.16 0.39 7.55
CA ASN A 81 -20.82 -0.75 8.19
C ASN A 81 -20.29 -1.09 9.61
N ASN A 82 -19.37 -0.29 10.15
CA ASN A 82 -18.77 -0.44 11.48
C ASN A 82 -18.08 -1.78 11.76
N ARG A 83 -17.63 -2.52 10.73
CA ARG A 83 -17.00 -3.84 10.92
C ARG A 83 -15.59 -3.78 11.52
N LEU A 84 -14.89 -2.65 11.40
CA LEU A 84 -13.53 -2.43 11.94
C LEU A 84 -12.46 -3.42 11.43
N ASP A 85 -12.73 -4.14 10.33
CA ASP A 85 -11.85 -5.19 9.79
C ASP A 85 -10.42 -4.69 9.49
N SER A 86 -10.25 -3.41 9.12
CA SER A 86 -8.93 -2.81 8.85
C SER A 86 -8.25 -2.15 10.06
N LEU A 87 -8.91 -2.10 11.23
CA LEU A 87 -8.43 -1.38 12.43
C LEU A 87 -8.11 -2.31 13.61
N ARG A 88 -8.31 -3.62 13.48
CA ARG A 88 -8.01 -4.66 14.47
C ARG A 88 -7.03 -5.67 13.89
#